data_AF-A0A484IEH7-F1
#
_entry.id   AF-A0A484IEH7-F1
#
_cell.length_a   1.000
_cell.length_b   1.000
_cell.length_c   1.000
_cell.angle_alpha   90.00
_cell.angle_beta   90.00
_cell.angle_gamma   90.00
#
_symmetry.space_group_name_H-M   'P 1'
#
loop_
_entity.id
_entity.type
_entity.pdbx_description
1 polymer ?
#
loop_
_entity_poly.entity_id
_entity_poly.type
_entity_poly.pdbx_seq_one_letter_code
_entity_poly.pdbx_strand_id
1 'polypeptide(L)'
;MKNLNTVLVIALLMSGLLSIGQTSNWIFAIPSDLLNHKYVFGPLVGITENDTGNVDWVLTGNWRSILTNDVFENTTYFNQSSGSFKAAIEMIKPDGTGRHTHTLTEFVVLNATQDPDNNSTIFNGTSTISLSEGPVVEVPTTIERSSNGNIFIVTIDPESVDYHFGNSSLIYGISANPKFINSTQILQ
;
A
#
# COMPACT_ATOMS: atom_id res chain seq x y z
N MET A 1 17.88 45.31 -32.49
CA MET A 1 18.32 43.90 -32.30
C MET A 1 18.62 43.51 -30.85
N LYS A 2 18.85 44.42 -29.89
CA LYS A 2 19.12 44.06 -28.48
C LYS A 2 17.88 43.72 -27.62
N ASN A 3 16.67 44.08 -28.06
CA ASN A 3 15.45 43.93 -27.23
C ASN A 3 14.58 42.72 -27.60
N LEU A 4 14.90 42.01 -28.69
CA LEU A 4 14.13 40.83 -29.12
C LEU A 4 14.62 39.55 -28.40
N ASN A 5 15.92 39.47 -28.11
CA ASN A 5 16.51 38.31 -27.44
C ASN A 5 16.17 38.26 -25.94
N THR A 6 15.95 39.40 -25.28
CA THR A 6 15.61 39.44 -23.84
C THR A 6 14.16 39.01 -23.58
N VAL A 7 13.23 39.31 -24.48
CA VAL A 7 11.82 38.92 -24.35
C VAL A 7 11.65 37.40 -24.56
N LEU A 8 12.46 36.80 -25.42
CA LEU A 8 12.43 35.35 -25.67
C LEU A 8 12.88 34.53 -24.44
N VAL A 9 13.85 35.05 -23.67
CA VAL A 9 14.39 34.35 -22.49
C VAL A 9 13.41 34.38 -21.30
N ILE A 10 12.62 35.45 -21.16
CA ILE A 10 11.63 35.56 -20.07
C ILE A 10 10.40 34.67 -20.34
N ALA A 11 9.99 34.52 -21.61
CA ALA A 11 8.87 33.65 -21.98
C ALA A 11 9.21 32.15 -21.82
N LEU A 12 10.48 31.77 -21.99
CA LEU A 12 10.97 30.40 -21.79
C LEU A 12 11.11 30.02 -20.30
N LEU A 13 11.27 31.00 -19.40
CA LEU A 13 11.36 30.74 -17.96
C LEU A 13 10.00 30.59 -17.26
N MET A 14 8.92 31.14 -17.84
CA MET A 14 7.57 31.05 -17.27
C MET A 14 6.79 29.80 -17.71
N SER A 15 7.31 29.02 -18.66
CA SER A 15 6.66 27.82 -19.21
C SER A 15 7.22 26.50 -18.66
N GLY A 16 8.17 26.57 -17.72
CA GLY A 16 8.78 25.42 -17.08
C GLY A 16 7.95 24.90 -15.91
N LEU A 17 7.35 23.72 -16.11
CA LEU A 17 6.85 22.78 -15.09
C LEU A 17 5.51 23.12 -14.43
N LEU A 18 4.44 23.05 -15.23
CA LEU A 18 3.27 22.29 -14.77
C LEU A 18 3.52 20.83 -15.12
N SER A 19 4.29 20.13 -14.29
CA SER A 19 4.24 18.67 -14.25
C SER A 19 2.90 18.28 -13.67
N ILE A 20 1.87 18.28 -14.53
CA ILE A 20 0.67 17.48 -14.31
C ILE A 20 1.20 16.04 -14.33
N GLY A 21 1.55 15.53 -13.15
CA GLY A 21 1.72 14.10 -12.94
C GLY A 21 0.42 13.48 -13.40
N GLN A 22 0.43 12.91 -14.59
CA GLN A 22 -0.64 12.05 -15.06
C GLN A 22 -0.58 10.83 -14.14
N THR A 23 -1.17 10.91 -12.95
CA THR A 23 -1.53 9.71 -12.21
C THR A 23 -2.61 9.08 -13.05
N SER A 24 -2.22 8.18 -13.95
CA SER A 24 -3.14 7.24 -14.56
C SER A 24 -3.81 6.54 -13.38
N ASN A 25 -5.04 6.94 -13.04
CA ASN A 25 -5.84 6.20 -12.09
C ASN A 25 -6.24 4.94 -12.84
N TRP A 26 -5.43 3.89 -12.69
CA TRP A 26 -5.84 2.55 -13.07
C TRP A 26 -7.11 2.32 -12.26
N ILE A 27 -8.27 2.35 -12.91
CA ILE A 27 -9.45 1.67 -12.39
C ILE A 27 -8.92 0.26 -12.12
N PHE A 28 -8.82 -0.11 -10.84
CA PHE A 28 -8.14 -1.31 -10.37
C PHE A 28 -8.95 -2.56 -10.75
N ALA A 29 -9.06 -2.81 -12.05
CA ALA A 29 -9.44 -4.10 -12.58
C ALA A 29 -8.33 -5.06 -12.16
N ILE A 30 -8.65 -5.94 -11.20
CA ILE A 30 -7.85 -7.10 -10.86
C ILE A 30 -7.61 -7.86 -12.17
N PRO A 31 -6.36 -7.97 -12.66
CA PRO A 31 -6.08 -8.74 -13.86
C PRO A 31 -6.51 -10.20 -13.63
N SER A 32 -7.24 -10.80 -14.57
CA SER A 32 -7.62 -12.21 -14.50
C SER A 32 -6.40 -13.15 -14.40
N ASP A 33 -5.22 -12.72 -14.89
CA ASP A 33 -3.96 -13.46 -14.78
C ASP A 33 -3.41 -13.55 -13.34
N LEU A 34 -3.99 -12.83 -12.36
CA LEU A 34 -3.69 -12.98 -10.94
C LEU A 34 -4.41 -14.16 -10.26
N LEU A 35 -5.28 -14.90 -10.97
CA LEU A 35 -5.87 -16.17 -10.52
C LEU A 35 -4.89 -17.35 -10.50
N ASN A 36 -3.59 -17.07 -10.49
CA ASN A 36 -2.63 -18.06 -10.04
C ASN A 36 -2.80 -18.21 -8.52
N HIS A 37 -3.25 -19.38 -8.05
CA HIS A 37 -3.50 -19.75 -6.64
C HIS A 37 -2.32 -19.49 -5.67
N LYS A 38 -1.19 -18.99 -6.17
CA LYS A 38 0.00 -18.54 -5.43
C LYS A 38 -0.21 -17.21 -4.67
N TYR A 39 -1.11 -16.35 -5.12
CA TYR A 39 -1.30 -15.02 -4.51
C TYR A 39 -2.72 -14.85 -3.96
N VAL A 40 -2.81 -14.20 -2.81
CA VAL A 40 -4.02 -13.54 -2.32
C VAL A 40 -3.89 -12.04 -2.58
N PHE A 41 -5.01 -11.38 -2.82
CA PHE A 41 -5.04 -9.94 -3.15
C PHE A 41 -6.40 -9.37 -2.78
N GLY A 42 -6.53 -8.05 -2.79
CA GLY A 42 -7.82 -7.39 -2.68
C GLY A 42 -7.70 -5.90 -2.35
N PRO A 43 -8.81 -5.25 -1.98
CA PRO A 43 -8.80 -3.84 -1.60
C PRO A 43 -8.16 -3.64 -0.23
N LEU A 44 -7.63 -2.44 0.00
CA LEU A 44 -7.21 -1.95 1.31
C LEU A 44 -8.06 -0.74 1.73
N VAL A 45 -8.24 -0.57 3.03
CA VAL A 45 -8.90 0.60 3.63
C VAL A 45 -8.27 0.94 4.97
N GLY A 46 -8.19 2.22 5.30
CA GLY A 46 -7.75 2.69 6.60
C GLY A 46 -8.12 4.16 6.81
N ILE A 47 -7.83 4.68 7.99
CA ILE A 47 -7.94 6.10 8.32
C ILE A 47 -6.70 6.52 9.12
N THR A 48 -6.33 7.79 9.02
CA THR A 48 -5.47 8.44 10.01
C THR A 48 -6.27 9.48 10.77
N GLU A 49 -5.85 9.74 12.00
CA GLU A 49 -6.42 10.78 12.85
C GLU A 49 -5.36 11.85 13.10
N ASN A 50 -5.80 13.09 13.22
CA ASN A 50 -4.96 14.18 13.71
C ASN A 50 -4.91 14.20 15.25
N ASP A 51 -4.15 15.12 15.83
CA ASP A 51 -3.97 15.27 17.28
C ASP A 51 -5.28 15.47 18.07
N THR A 52 -6.36 15.85 17.41
CA THR A 52 -7.69 16.03 18.03
C THR A 52 -8.59 14.79 17.95
N GLY A 53 -8.11 13.71 17.33
CA GLY A 53 -8.87 12.47 17.09
C GLY A 53 -9.86 12.57 15.92
N ASN A 54 -9.78 13.64 15.12
CA ASN A 54 -10.59 13.76 13.91
C ASN A 54 -9.89 13.05 12.74
N VAL A 55 -10.65 12.44 11.83
CA VAL A 55 -10.10 11.83 10.61
C VAL A 55 -9.35 12.91 9.82
N ASP A 56 -8.07 12.66 9.55
CA ASP A 56 -7.20 13.53 8.77
C ASP A 56 -7.07 13.04 7.32
N TRP A 57 -6.90 11.73 7.15
CA TRP A 57 -6.85 11.07 5.84
C TRP A 57 -7.65 9.78 5.81
N VAL A 58 -8.30 9.52 4.67
CA VAL A 58 -8.90 8.25 4.32
C VAL A 58 -7.93 7.50 3.40
N LEU A 59 -7.61 6.26 3.75
CA LEU A 59 -6.69 5.41 3.02
C LEU A 59 -7.48 4.38 2.23
N THR A 60 -7.12 4.21 0.96
CA THR A 60 -7.72 3.22 0.08
C THR A 60 -6.70 2.69 -0.93
N GLY A 61 -7.01 1.63 -1.66
CA GLY A 61 -6.11 1.06 -2.65
C GLY A 61 -6.21 -0.46 -2.74
N ASN A 62 -5.12 -1.10 -3.17
CA ASN A 62 -5.10 -2.54 -3.39
C ASN A 62 -3.78 -3.15 -2.93
N TRP A 63 -3.84 -4.43 -2.58
CA TRP A 63 -2.70 -5.19 -2.10
C TRP A 63 -2.65 -6.58 -2.74
N ARG A 64 -1.48 -7.22 -2.67
CA ARG A 64 -1.27 -8.63 -3.00
C ARG A 64 -0.21 -9.24 -2.10
N SER A 65 -0.31 -10.54 -1.85
CA SER A 65 0.60 -11.28 -0.98
C SER A 65 0.72 -12.75 -1.37
N ILE A 66 1.88 -13.35 -1.07
CA ILE A 66 2.09 -14.81 -1.06
C ILE A 66 2.06 -15.39 0.35
N LEU A 67 1.72 -14.58 1.37
CA LEU A 67 1.61 -15.00 2.76
C LEU A 67 0.30 -15.80 2.96
N THR A 68 0.24 -16.99 2.35
CA THR A 68 -0.96 -17.83 2.24
C THR A 68 -0.92 -19.09 3.11
N ASN A 69 0.24 -19.47 3.63
CA ASN A 69 0.43 -20.79 4.26
C ASN A 69 0.16 -20.76 5.77
N ASP A 70 -0.66 -21.71 6.24
CA ASP A 70 -1.01 -21.93 7.66
C ASP A 70 -0.02 -22.86 8.39
N VAL A 71 0.94 -23.45 7.67
CA VAL A 71 1.85 -24.47 8.25
C VAL A 71 3.13 -23.81 8.77
N PHE A 72 3.10 -23.52 10.07
CA PHE A 72 4.26 -23.20 10.89
C PHE A 72 5.06 -24.47 11.22
N GLU A 73 5.85 -24.96 10.28
CA GLU A 73 6.97 -25.81 10.69
C GLU A 73 8.09 -24.87 11.18
N ASN A 74 8.50 -25.08 12.44
CA ASN A 74 9.60 -24.45 13.16
C ASN A 74 10.93 -24.63 12.39
N THR A 75 11.02 -23.97 11.25
CA THR A 75 12.18 -23.94 10.39
C THR A 75 12.74 -22.54 10.51
N THR A 76 13.95 -22.49 11.05
CA THR A 76 14.85 -21.34 11.18
C THR A 76 15.25 -20.73 9.83
N TYR A 77 14.44 -20.91 8.78
CA TYR A 77 14.70 -20.54 7.41
C TYR A 77 13.42 -19.97 6.78
N PHE A 78 13.00 -18.79 7.26
CA PHE A 78 12.36 -17.85 6.33
C PHE A 78 13.46 -17.48 5.33
N ASN A 79 13.54 -18.19 4.21
CA ASN A 79 14.22 -17.66 3.04
C ASN A 79 13.58 -16.30 2.80
N GLN A 80 14.31 -15.22 3.12
CA GLN A 80 13.90 -13.82 3.05
C GLN A 80 13.16 -13.60 1.73
N SER A 81 11.83 -13.73 1.75
CA SER A 81 11.03 -13.74 0.55
C SER A 81 10.71 -12.29 0.21
N SER A 82 11.71 -11.61 -0.36
CA SER A 82 11.57 -10.23 -0.79
C SER A 82 10.34 -10.08 -1.69
N GLY A 83 9.50 -9.09 -1.36
CA GLY A 83 8.27 -8.80 -2.08
C GLY A 83 7.12 -9.75 -1.76
N SER A 84 7.14 -10.38 -0.59
CA SER A 84 6.09 -11.29 -0.13
C SER A 84 4.73 -10.61 0.06
N PHE A 85 4.72 -9.30 0.35
CA PHE A 85 3.56 -8.42 0.39
C PHE A 85 3.85 -7.14 -0.40
N LYS A 86 2.86 -6.65 -1.15
CA LYS A 86 2.92 -5.35 -1.85
C LYS A 86 1.57 -4.65 -1.77
N ALA A 87 1.59 -3.32 -1.65
CA ALA A 87 0.39 -2.50 -1.69
C ALA A 87 0.61 -1.20 -2.46
N ALA A 88 -0.47 -0.71 -3.08
CA ALA A 88 -0.57 0.65 -3.59
C ALA A 88 -1.68 1.34 -2.78
N ILE A 89 -1.32 2.44 -2.12
CA ILE A 89 -2.14 3.16 -1.15
C ILE A 89 -2.40 4.56 -1.70
N GLU A 90 -3.63 5.00 -1.61
CA GLU A 90 -4.07 6.35 -1.89
C GLU A 90 -4.59 6.96 -0.59
N MET A 91 -4.17 8.19 -0.32
CA MET A 91 -4.61 8.99 0.82
C MET A 91 -5.45 10.14 0.29
N ILE A 92 -6.67 10.29 0.80
CA ILE A 92 -7.59 11.37 0.40
C ILE A 92 -8.07 12.08 1.65
N LYS A 93 -8.01 13.42 1.67
CA LYS A 93 -8.61 14.19 2.76
C LYS A 93 -10.13 13.99 2.79
N PRO A 94 -10.78 14.02 3.97
CA PRO A 94 -12.23 13.88 4.07
C PRO A 94 -13.04 14.89 3.25
N ASP A 95 -12.49 16.08 3.01
CA ASP A 95 -13.09 17.14 2.17
C ASP A 95 -12.79 16.99 0.66
N GLY A 96 -11.99 15.99 0.28
CA GLY A 96 -11.58 15.69 -1.09
C GLY A 96 -10.51 16.64 -1.67
N THR A 97 -10.00 17.61 -0.90
CA THR A 97 -9.08 18.65 -1.42
C THR A 97 -7.64 18.18 -1.55
N GLY A 98 -7.24 17.19 -0.74
CA GLY A 98 -5.90 16.58 -0.77
C GLY A 98 -5.96 15.14 -1.25
N ARG A 99 -5.01 14.75 -2.11
CA ARG A 99 -4.89 13.39 -2.64
C ARG A 99 -3.43 13.03 -2.90
N HIS A 100 -2.92 11.98 -2.27
CA HIS A 100 -1.56 11.44 -2.46
C HIS A 100 -1.61 9.94 -2.78
N THR A 101 -0.56 9.43 -3.43
CA THR A 101 -0.39 8.00 -3.72
C THR A 101 0.96 7.52 -3.23
N HIS A 102 0.98 6.33 -2.61
CA HIS A 102 2.14 5.67 -2.05
C HIS A 102 2.16 4.19 -2.41
N THR A 103 3.31 3.55 -2.31
CA THR A 103 3.49 2.12 -2.50
C THR A 103 4.26 1.54 -1.33
N LEU A 104 3.85 0.36 -0.89
CA LEU A 104 4.61 -0.54 -0.02
C LEU A 104 5.13 -1.68 -0.88
N THR A 105 6.44 -1.81 -0.95
CA THR A 105 7.12 -2.80 -1.78
C THR A 105 8.23 -3.50 -1.01
N GLU A 106 8.82 -4.53 -1.63
CA GLU A 106 10.00 -5.22 -1.08
C GLU A 106 9.82 -5.73 0.36
N PHE A 107 8.60 -6.09 0.76
CA PHE A 107 8.39 -6.63 2.11
C PHE A 107 9.17 -7.94 2.30
N VAL A 108 10.15 -7.91 3.22
CA VAL A 108 10.98 -9.05 3.60
C VAL A 108 10.57 -9.51 5.00
N VAL A 109 10.05 -10.73 5.10
CA VAL A 109 9.70 -11.34 6.39
C VAL A 109 10.99 -11.67 7.16
N LEU A 110 11.09 -11.15 8.38
CA LEU A 110 12.17 -11.45 9.33
C LEU A 110 11.78 -12.58 10.29
N ASN A 111 10.53 -12.57 10.75
CA ASN A 111 9.96 -13.63 11.56
C ASN A 111 8.44 -13.69 11.37
N ALA A 112 7.87 -14.81 11.76
CA ALA A 112 6.43 -14.92 11.93
C ALA A 112 6.11 -15.61 13.24
N THR A 113 5.01 -15.19 13.87
CA THR A 113 4.49 -15.77 15.10
C THR A 113 2.99 -15.97 14.97
N GLN A 114 2.45 -16.94 15.70
CA GLN A 114 1.01 -17.12 15.81
C GLN A 114 0.52 -16.41 17.07
N ASP A 115 -0.54 -15.62 16.95
CA ASP A 115 -1.23 -15.02 18.08
C ASP A 115 -2.01 -16.13 18.82
N PRO A 116 -1.78 -16.32 20.14
CA PRO A 116 -2.39 -17.41 20.89
C PRO A 116 -3.89 -17.21 21.16
N ASP A 117 -4.39 -15.97 21.11
CA ASP A 117 -5.75 -15.62 21.51
C ASP A 117 -6.73 -15.71 20.34
N ASN A 118 -6.30 -15.30 19.14
CA ASN A 118 -7.15 -15.25 17.95
C ASN A 118 -6.68 -16.15 16.79
N ASN A 119 -5.55 -16.85 16.98
CA ASN A 119 -4.92 -17.73 16.00
C ASN A 119 -4.52 -17.02 14.69
N SER A 120 -4.36 -15.69 14.72
CA SER A 120 -3.82 -14.91 13.61
C SER A 120 -2.33 -15.20 13.44
N THR A 121 -1.83 -14.90 12.25
CA THR A 121 -0.40 -15.00 11.95
C THR A 121 0.18 -13.61 11.79
N ILE A 122 1.15 -13.27 12.63
CA ILE A 122 1.84 -11.99 12.62
C ILE A 122 3.17 -12.18 11.89
N PHE A 123 3.34 -11.51 10.76
CA PHE A 123 4.60 -11.46 10.02
C PHE A 123 5.28 -10.12 10.31
N ASN A 124 6.44 -10.16 10.96
CA ASN A 124 7.26 -8.97 11.17
C ASN A 124 8.36 -8.94 10.11
N GLY A 125 8.56 -7.78 9.51
CA GLY A 125 9.52 -7.60 8.44
C GLY A 125 9.90 -6.14 8.22
N THR A 126 10.57 -5.90 7.11
CA THR A 126 10.88 -4.55 6.63
C THR A 126 10.35 -4.36 5.22
N SER A 127 10.01 -3.12 4.85
CA SER A 127 9.50 -2.78 3.51
C SER A 127 10.12 -1.48 2.98
N THR A 128 9.92 -1.23 1.69
CA THR A 128 10.23 0.04 1.03
C THR A 128 8.92 0.81 0.82
N ILE A 129 8.84 2.02 1.38
CA ILE A 129 7.68 2.93 1.30
C ILE A 129 8.03 4.12 0.42
N SER A 130 7.22 4.41 -0.60
CA SER A 130 7.41 5.62 -1.41
C SER A 130 6.84 6.85 -0.69
N LEU A 131 7.62 7.91 -0.51
CA LEU A 131 7.17 9.23 -0.05
C LEU A 131 7.46 10.31 -1.11
N SER A 132 6.99 11.55 -0.90
CA SER A 132 7.22 12.67 -1.83
C SER A 132 8.70 13.04 -1.95
N GLU A 133 9.45 12.87 -0.87
CA GLU A 133 10.88 13.18 -0.75
C GLU A 133 11.75 12.05 -1.33
N GLY A 134 11.15 10.91 -1.64
CA GLY A 134 11.80 9.71 -2.13
C GLY A 134 11.36 8.46 -1.37
N PRO A 135 11.76 7.26 -1.83
CA PRO A 135 11.48 6.03 -1.11
C PRO A 135 12.32 5.92 0.18
N VAL A 136 11.68 5.50 1.27
CA VAL A 136 12.31 5.09 2.53
C VAL A 136 12.39 3.57 2.53
N VAL A 137 13.60 3.03 2.74
CA VAL A 137 13.88 1.59 2.73
C VAL A 137 14.00 1.06 4.16
N GLU A 138 13.88 -0.26 4.31
CA GLU A 138 13.99 -0.96 5.60
C GLU A 138 13.01 -0.47 6.68
N VAL A 139 11.83 0.03 6.27
CA VAL A 139 10.78 0.49 7.19
C VAL A 139 10.19 -0.71 7.93
N PRO A 140 10.26 -0.78 9.27
CA PRO A 140 9.63 -1.86 10.02
C PRO A 140 8.13 -1.92 9.70
N THR A 141 7.66 -3.11 9.34
CA THR A 141 6.29 -3.33 8.89
C THR A 141 5.79 -4.64 9.46
N THR A 142 4.57 -4.63 9.97
CA THR A 142 3.88 -5.84 10.43
C THR A 142 2.70 -6.12 9.51
N ILE A 143 2.57 -7.38 9.11
CA ILE A 143 1.40 -7.90 8.40
C ILE A 143 0.77 -8.95 9.30
N GLU A 144 -0.42 -8.67 9.84
CA GLU A 144 -1.20 -9.65 10.59
C GLU A 144 -2.28 -10.24 9.69
N ARG A 145 -2.23 -11.55 9.47
CA ARG A 145 -3.24 -12.30 8.74
C ARG A 145 -4.21 -12.96 9.72
N SER A 146 -5.51 -12.70 9.58
CA SER A 146 -6.54 -13.38 10.37
C SER A 146 -6.49 -14.90 10.18
N SER A 147 -6.93 -15.65 11.18
CA SER A 147 -6.90 -17.13 11.17
C SER A 147 -7.61 -17.78 9.97
N ASN A 148 -8.61 -17.11 9.41
CA ASN A 148 -9.34 -17.54 8.20
C ASN A 148 -8.80 -16.96 6.89
N GLY A 149 -7.72 -16.16 6.94
CA GLY A 149 -7.07 -15.55 5.78
C GLY A 149 -7.88 -14.46 5.05
N ASN A 150 -8.97 -13.98 5.64
CA ASN A 150 -9.84 -12.99 4.99
C ASN A 150 -9.42 -11.53 5.23
N ILE A 151 -8.71 -11.27 6.32
CA ILE A 151 -8.25 -9.93 6.71
C ILE A 151 -6.73 -9.96 6.87
N PHE A 152 -6.09 -8.93 6.33
CA PHE A 152 -4.68 -8.62 6.52
C PHE A 152 -4.58 -7.22 7.12
N ILE A 153 -4.04 -7.08 8.32
CA ILE A 153 -3.80 -5.78 8.95
C ILE A 153 -2.35 -5.41 8.67
N VAL A 154 -2.15 -4.28 8.02
CA VAL A 154 -0.83 -3.72 7.71
C VAL A 154 -0.56 -2.59 8.70
N THR A 155 0.53 -2.72 9.44
CA THR A 155 1.06 -1.67 10.31
C THR A 155 2.42 -1.23 9.79
N ILE A 156 2.55 0.07 9.52
CA ILE A 156 3.81 0.70 9.12
C ILE A 156 4.34 1.43 10.36
N ASP A 157 5.62 1.23 10.69
CA ASP A 157 6.24 1.93 11.81
C ASP A 157 6.17 3.45 11.59
N PRO A 158 5.52 4.20 12.49
CA PRO A 158 5.21 5.60 12.23
C PRO A 158 6.47 6.48 12.30
N GLU A 159 7.40 6.21 13.21
CA GLU A 159 8.63 7.00 13.35
C GLU A 159 9.52 6.92 12.10
N SER A 160 9.61 5.73 11.50
CA SER A 160 10.40 5.48 10.30
C SER A 160 9.90 6.23 9.05
N VAL A 161 8.67 6.74 9.08
CA VAL A 161 8.05 7.50 7.99
C VAL A 161 7.57 8.89 8.46
N ASP A 162 8.15 9.41 9.54
CA ASP A 162 7.81 10.73 10.13
C ASP A 162 6.30 10.93 10.33
N TYR A 163 5.63 9.88 10.82
CA TYR A 163 4.20 9.83 11.10
C TYR A 163 3.31 10.14 9.87
N HIS A 164 3.83 9.99 8.64
CA HIS A 164 3.11 10.27 7.39
C HIS A 164 1.81 9.47 7.25
N PHE A 165 1.75 8.27 7.82
CA PHE A 165 0.56 7.41 7.87
C PHE A 165 -0.15 7.43 9.23
N GLY A 166 0.06 8.49 10.03
CA GLY A 166 -0.49 8.66 11.38
C GLY A 166 0.25 7.86 12.46
N ASN A 167 -0.12 8.10 13.72
CA ASN A 167 0.53 7.48 14.91
C ASN A 167 0.28 5.97 15.04
N SER A 168 -0.81 5.48 14.47
CA SER A 168 -1.19 4.06 14.47
C SER A 168 -1.79 3.73 13.11
N SER A 169 -0.93 3.38 12.16
CA SER A 169 -1.35 3.08 10.79
C SER A 169 -2.03 1.71 10.75
N LEU A 170 -3.31 1.62 11.10
CA LEU A 170 -4.10 0.40 10.94
C LEU A 170 -4.76 0.40 9.56
N ILE A 171 -4.14 -0.32 8.61
CA ILE A 171 -4.65 -0.46 7.25
C ILE A 171 -5.15 -1.89 7.05
N TYR A 172 -6.44 -2.04 6.78
CA TYR A 172 -7.10 -3.32 6.57
C TYR A 172 -7.12 -3.69 5.09
N GLY A 173 -6.36 -4.72 4.73
CA GLY A 173 -6.49 -5.47 3.49
C GLY A 173 -7.59 -6.52 3.61
N ILE A 174 -8.55 -6.48 2.70
CA ILE A 174 -9.62 -7.48 2.60
C ILE A 174 -9.25 -8.44 1.47
N SER A 175 -9.24 -9.75 1.74
CA SER A 175 -9.02 -10.76 0.71
C SER A 175 -10.19 -10.74 -0.28
N ALA A 176 -9.89 -10.67 -1.57
CA ALA A 176 -10.88 -10.55 -2.61
C ALA A 176 -11.76 -11.82 -2.65
N ASN A 177 -13.08 -11.62 -2.54
CA ASN A 177 -14.03 -12.72 -2.60
C ASN A 177 -14.27 -13.12 -4.07
N PRO A 178 -14.01 -14.39 -4.46
CA PRO A 178 -14.15 -14.85 -5.84
C PRO A 178 -15.54 -14.61 -6.45
N LYS A 179 -16.60 -14.53 -5.64
CA LYS A 179 -17.96 -14.27 -6.10
C LYS A 179 -18.12 -12.88 -6.72
N PHE A 180 -17.35 -11.89 -6.27
CA PHE A 180 -17.37 -10.54 -6.87
C PHE A 180 -16.46 -10.44 -8.10
N ILE A 181 -15.47 -11.33 -8.21
CA ILE A 181 -14.52 -11.37 -9.32
C ILE A 181 -15.13 -12.08 -10.55
N ASN A 182 -15.90 -13.16 -10.34
CA ASN A 182 -16.50 -13.96 -11.42
C ASN A 182 -17.87 -13.45 -11.91
N SER A 183 -18.29 -12.25 -11.53
CA SER A 183 -19.62 -11.70 -11.86
C SER A 183 -19.86 -11.46 -13.36
N THR A 184 -18.84 -11.62 -14.21
CA THR A 184 -18.95 -11.51 -15.67
C THR A 184 -19.54 -12.75 -16.37
N GLN A 185 -19.88 -13.83 -15.65
CA GLN A 185 -20.47 -15.06 -16.25
C GLN A 185 -21.99 -15.21 -16.10
N ILE A 186 -22.73 -14.27 -15.48
CA ILE A 186 -24.20 -14.39 -15.30
C ILE A 186 -24.98 -13.53 -16.31
N LEU A 187 -24.42 -13.31 -17.51
CA LEU A 187 -25.15 -12.75 -18.65
C LEU A 187 -24.82 -13.56 -19.91
N GLN A 188 -25.29 -14.82 -19.97
CA GLN A 188 -25.49 -15.57 -21.21
C GLN A 188 -26.84 -16.30 -21.14
#